data_AF-A0A816XE12-F1
#
_entry.id   AF-A0A816XE12-F1
#
_cell.length_a   1.000
_cell.length_b   1.000
_cell.length_c   1.000
_cell.angle_alpha   90.00
_cell.angle_beta   90.00
_cell.angle_gamma   90.00
#
_symmetry.space_group_name_H-M   'P 1'
#
loop_
_entity.id
_entity.type
_entity.pdbx_description
1 polymer ?
#
loop_
_entity_poly.entity_id
_entity_poly.type
_entity_poly.pdbx_seq_one_letter_code
_entity_poly.pdbx_strand_id
1 'polypeptide(L)'
;MTVAFFSDESTFYISGIVNKHNCRIWSTNNTFNTIESAMNTAKINVWCGMSNKQIIDPYFVEDETVNGRNYLDMLKDYFYPIIQRKRLHNKIIFQQDGAPAHFSKEVRELLNEKFDGRWIDRGGTISWAPRSPDLTPLDFFIGIY
;
A
#
# COMPACT_ATOMS: atom_id res chain seq x y z
N MET A 1 -14.15 19.39 7.99
CA MET A 1 -13.79 18.13 8.68
C MET A 1 -12.69 17.44 7.90
N THR A 2 -11.56 17.21 8.55
CA THR A 2 -10.39 16.51 7.99
C THR A 2 -10.58 15.00 8.14
N VAL A 3 -10.10 14.21 7.18
CA VAL A 3 -10.28 12.75 7.12
C VAL A 3 -8.92 12.07 6.93
N ALA A 4 -8.67 10.96 7.63
CA ALA A 4 -7.51 10.13 7.37
C ALA A 4 -7.70 9.36 6.05
N PHE A 5 -6.68 9.40 5.19
CA PHE A 5 -6.65 8.69 3.92
C PHE A 5 -5.49 7.70 3.97
N PHE A 6 -5.82 6.42 4.12
CA PHE A 6 -4.85 5.33 4.21
C PHE A 6 -4.50 4.85 2.81
N SER A 7 -3.27 4.41 2.62
CA SER A 7 -2.83 3.74 1.39
C SER A 7 -1.85 2.61 1.69
N ASP A 8 -1.83 1.61 0.82
CA ASP A 8 -0.96 0.45 0.93
C ASP A 8 -0.79 -0.25 -0.42
N GLU A 9 0.20 -1.13 -0.50
CA GLU A 9 0.51 -1.97 -1.65
C GLU A 9 0.40 -3.46 -1.34
N SER A 10 -0.14 -4.23 -2.28
CA SER A 10 -0.06 -5.70 -2.24
C SER A 10 0.44 -6.26 -3.56
N THR A 11 1.09 -7.42 -3.47
CA THR A 11 1.57 -8.18 -4.60
C THR A 11 0.64 -9.37 -4.85
N PHE A 12 0.01 -9.41 -6.02
CA PHE A 12 -0.79 -10.54 -6.46
C PHE A 12 0.03 -11.44 -7.38
N TYR A 13 0.08 -12.73 -7.07
CA TYR A 13 0.79 -13.74 -7.86
C TYR A 13 -0.19 -14.50 -8.76
N ILE A 14 0.16 -14.63 -10.05
CA ILE A 14 -0.65 -15.36 -11.04
C ILE A 14 -0.58 -16.88 -10.82
N SER A 15 0.45 -17.36 -10.13
CA SER A 15 0.66 -18.80 -9.88
C SER A 15 -0.39 -19.46 -8.99
N GLY A 16 -1.28 -18.71 -8.35
CA GLY A 16 -2.32 -19.25 -7.47
C GLY A 16 -1.79 -19.88 -6.19
N ILE A 17 -0.50 -19.70 -5.89
CA ILE A 17 0.14 -20.24 -4.70
C ILE A 17 -0.32 -19.43 -3.49
N VAL A 18 -0.98 -20.10 -2.56
CA VAL A 18 -1.49 -19.48 -1.33
C VAL A 18 -0.33 -19.24 -0.38
N ASN A 19 -0.26 -18.04 0.19
CA ASN A 19 0.73 -17.70 1.23
C ASN A 19 0.72 -18.78 2.34
N LYS A 20 1.90 -19.28 2.72
CA LYS A 20 2.06 -20.32 3.76
C LYS A 20 1.41 -19.95 5.10
N HIS A 21 1.28 -18.66 5.40
CA HIS A 21 0.62 -18.18 6.61
C HIS A 21 -0.91 -18.35 6.55
N ASN A 22 -1.48 -18.37 5.34
CA ASN A 22 -2.91 -18.56 5.09
C ASN A 22 -3.25 -19.99 4.64
N CYS A 23 -2.25 -20.80 4.28
CA CYS A 23 -2.42 -22.19 3.86
C CYS A 23 -2.25 -23.14 5.05
N ARG A 24 -3.36 -23.62 5.62
CA ARG A 24 -3.35 -24.64 6.67
C ARG A 24 -3.84 -25.98 6.14
N ILE A 25 -2.94 -26.95 6.07
CA ILE A 25 -3.26 -28.32 5.65
C ILE A 25 -3.68 -29.10 6.90
N TRP A 26 -4.90 -29.64 6.89
CA TRP A 26 -5.40 -30.51 7.93
C TRP A 26 -5.23 -31.97 7.52
N SER A 27 -4.70 -32.80 8.43
CA SER A 27 -4.52 -34.24 8.23
C SER A 27 -4.65 -34.94 9.57
N THR A 28 -5.11 -36.19 9.56
CA THR A 28 -5.23 -37.05 10.76
C THR A 28 -3.86 -37.48 11.31
N ASN A 29 -2.82 -37.46 10.47
CA ASN A 29 -1.42 -37.73 10.84
C ASN A 29 -0.49 -36.63 10.29
N ASN A 30 0.65 -36.38 10.93
CA ASN A 30 1.65 -35.43 10.41
C ASN A 30 2.27 -35.98 9.11
N THR A 31 1.95 -35.35 7.97
CA THR A 31 2.30 -35.85 6.64
C THR A 31 3.66 -35.37 6.11
N PHE A 32 4.36 -34.47 6.84
CA PHE A 32 5.58 -33.81 6.34
C PHE A 32 5.42 -33.19 4.93
N ASN A 33 4.19 -32.81 4.57
CA ASN A 33 3.88 -32.30 3.23
C ASN A 33 4.65 -31.01 2.97
N THR A 34 5.51 -31.03 1.95
CA THR A 34 6.12 -29.83 1.38
C THR A 34 5.36 -29.48 0.11
N ILE A 35 4.84 -28.27 0.03
CA ILE A 35 4.31 -27.73 -1.23
C ILE A 35 5.44 -26.97 -1.89
N GLU A 36 5.91 -27.46 -3.03
CA GLU A 36 6.87 -26.72 -3.85
C GLU A 36 6.18 -25.52 -4.48
N SER A 37 6.79 -24.35 -4.30
CA SER A 37 6.33 -23.11 -4.92
C SER A 37 7.34 -22.67 -5.97
N ALA A 38 6.89 -22.41 -7.20
CA ALA A 38 7.75 -21.83 -8.21
C ALA A 38 8.22 -20.43 -7.77
N MET A 39 9.54 -20.22 -7.75
CA MET A 39 10.14 -18.91 -7.51
C MET A 39 9.97 -18.03 -8.77
N ASN A 40 9.82 -16.72 -8.59
CA ASN A 40 9.70 -15.73 -9.68
C ASN A 40 8.50 -15.95 -10.62
N THR A 41 7.40 -16.46 -10.08
CA THR A 41 6.13 -16.49 -10.83
C THR A 41 5.66 -15.07 -11.16
N ALA A 42 4.98 -14.91 -12.29
CA ALA A 42 4.44 -13.63 -12.71
C ALA A 42 3.58 -13.03 -11.59
N LYS A 43 3.82 -11.75 -11.31
CA LYS A 43 3.20 -11.00 -10.21
C LYS A 43 2.83 -9.61 -10.69
N ILE A 44 1.88 -8.99 -10.01
CA ILE A 44 1.50 -7.60 -10.22
C ILE A 44 1.43 -6.89 -8.87
N ASN A 45 2.06 -5.71 -8.78
CA ASN A 45 1.93 -4.87 -7.60
C ASN A 45 0.75 -3.93 -7.80
N VAL A 46 -0.07 -3.79 -6.77
CA VAL A 46 -1.27 -2.98 -6.79
C VAL A 46 -1.23 -2.04 -5.61
N TRP A 47 -1.39 -0.76 -5.88
CA TRP A 47 -1.58 0.27 -4.87
C TRP A 47 -3.06 0.61 -4.75
N CYS A 48 -3.53 0.80 -3.52
CA CYS A 48 -4.88 1.30 -3.27
C CYS A 48 -4.86 2.39 -2.19
N GLY A 49 -5.85 3.27 -2.26
CA GLY A 49 -6.06 4.28 -1.23
C GLY A 49 -7.52 4.33 -0.78
N MET A 50 -7.75 4.48 0.53
CA MET A 50 -9.10 4.57 1.06
C MET A 50 -9.24 5.54 2.23
N SER A 51 -10.48 5.94 2.49
CA SER A 51 -10.90 6.64 3.70
C SER A 51 -12.27 6.11 4.12
N ASN A 52 -12.76 6.54 5.26
CA ASN A 52 -14.12 6.22 5.69
C ASN A 52 -15.24 6.76 4.76
N LYS A 53 -14.91 7.57 3.76
CA LYS A 53 -15.89 8.16 2.82
C LYS A 53 -15.82 7.58 1.42
N GLN A 54 -14.69 7.01 1.02
CA GLN A 54 -14.46 6.55 -0.34
C GLN A 54 -13.20 5.71 -0.46
N ILE A 55 -13.15 4.94 -1.54
CA ILE A 55 -11.98 4.23 -2.04
C ILE A 55 -11.53 4.93 -3.34
N ILE A 56 -10.21 5.01 -3.56
CA ILE A 56 -9.62 5.28 -4.88
C ILE A 56 -9.36 3.94 -5.53
N ASP A 57 -9.73 3.83 -6.80
CA ASP A 57 -9.56 2.60 -7.57
C ASP A 57 -8.11 2.10 -7.51
N PRO A 58 -7.89 0.78 -7.64
CA PRO A 58 -6.55 0.23 -7.65
C PRO A 58 -5.69 0.81 -8.77
N TYR A 59 -4.45 1.15 -8.45
CA TYR A 59 -3.40 1.48 -9.40
C TYR A 59 -2.48 0.28 -9.59
N PHE A 60 -2.33 -0.16 -10.84
CA PHE A 60 -1.46 -1.27 -11.20
C PHE A 60 -0.07 -0.73 -11.53
N VAL A 61 0.93 -1.15 -10.75
CA VAL A 61 2.32 -0.79 -11.01
C VAL A 61 2.86 -1.74 -12.09
N GLU A 62 3.22 -1.17 -13.24
CA GLU A 62 3.72 -1.94 -14.39
C GLU A 62 5.09 -2.57 -14.12
N ASP A 63 5.92 -1.92 -13.30
CA ASP A 63 7.21 -2.46 -12.88
C ASP A 63 7.03 -3.66 -11.92
N GLU A 64 7.96 -4.62 -12.00
CA GLU A 64 7.96 -5.80 -11.11
C GLU A 64 8.10 -5.45 -9.62
N THR A 65 8.63 -4.27 -9.30
CA THR A 65 8.90 -3.84 -7.93
C THR A 65 8.58 -2.36 -7.73
N VAL A 66 7.88 -2.06 -6.63
CA VAL A 66 7.63 -0.69 -6.18
C VAL A 66 8.94 -0.08 -5.67
N ASN A 67 9.29 1.09 -6.19
CA ASN A 67 10.47 1.85 -5.80
C ASN A 67 10.11 3.34 -5.64
N GLY A 68 11.04 4.13 -5.11
CA GLY A 68 10.74 5.55 -4.83
C GLY A 68 10.36 6.38 -6.05
N ARG A 69 10.77 5.99 -7.26
CA ARG A 69 10.48 6.72 -8.50
C ARG A 69 9.10 6.39 -9.05
N ASN A 70 8.79 5.10 -9.24
CA ASN A 70 7.47 4.73 -9.75
C ASN A 70 6.34 5.03 -8.73
N TYR A 71 6.65 5.00 -7.43
CA TYR A 71 5.75 5.48 -6.38
C TYR A 71 5.52 6.99 -6.49
N LEU A 72 6.57 7.78 -6.71
CA LEU A 72 6.47 9.23 -6.92
C LEU A 72 5.61 9.57 -8.14
N ASP A 73 5.82 8.87 -9.25
CA ASP A 73 5.09 9.07 -10.49
C ASP A 73 3.61 8.71 -10.30
N MET A 74 3.29 7.59 -9.63
CA MET A 74 1.92 7.23 -9.24
C MET A 74 1.27 8.33 -8.38
N LEU A 75 1.96 8.87 -7.39
CA LEU A 75 1.42 9.95 -6.55
C LEU A 75 1.11 11.21 -7.38
N LYS A 76 2.02 11.60 -8.28
CA LYS A 76 1.92 12.82 -9.10
C LYS A 76 0.86 12.72 -10.19
N ASP A 77 0.86 11.61 -10.91
CA ASP A 77 0.14 11.48 -12.18
C ASP A 77 -1.21 10.78 -12.02
N TYR A 78 -1.36 9.99 -10.95
CA TYR A 78 -2.60 9.26 -10.67
C TYR A 78 -3.31 9.77 -9.41
N PHE A 79 -2.71 9.63 -8.23
CA PHE A 79 -3.41 9.84 -6.97
C PHE A 79 -3.78 11.32 -6.72
N TYR A 80 -2.80 12.22 -6.78
CA TYR A 80 -3.03 13.63 -6.44
C TYR A 80 -4.05 14.32 -7.37
N PRO A 81 -4.04 14.11 -8.70
CA PRO A 81 -5.08 14.64 -9.59
C PRO A 81 -6.49 14.19 -9.21
N ILE A 82 -6.66 12.93 -8.79
CA ILE A 82 -7.96 12.41 -8.33
C ILE A 82 -8.42 13.13 -7.06
N ILE A 83 -7.51 13.29 -6.09
CA ILE A 83 -7.78 13.98 -4.83
C ILE A 83 -8.09 15.47 -5.05
N GLN A 84 -7.40 16.13 -5.98
CA GLN A 84 -7.69 17.51 -6.37
C GLN A 84 -9.06 17.63 -7.02
N ARG A 85 -9.39 16.77 -7.99
CA ARG A 85 -10.68 16.79 -8.69
C ARG A 85 -11.86 16.53 -7.75
N LYS A 86 -11.66 15.69 -6.74
CA LYS A 86 -12.62 15.45 -5.64
C LYS A 86 -12.66 16.54 -4.57
N ARG A 87 -11.80 17.58 -4.67
CA ARG A 87 -11.66 18.69 -3.72
C ARG A 87 -11.33 18.22 -2.29
N LEU A 88 -10.45 17.22 -2.20
CA LEU A 88 -10.04 16.58 -0.94
C LEU A 88 -8.61 16.91 -0.50
N HIS A 89 -7.76 17.47 -1.37
CA HIS A 89 -6.35 17.78 -1.08
C HIS A 89 -6.15 18.57 0.22
N ASN A 90 -7.05 19.50 0.56
CA ASN A 90 -7.01 20.29 1.80
C ASN A 90 -7.87 19.74 2.95
N LYS A 91 -8.39 18.53 2.80
CA LYS A 91 -9.31 17.90 3.75
C LYS A 91 -8.85 16.51 4.18
N ILE A 92 -7.67 16.08 3.75
CA ILE A 92 -7.13 14.77 4.13
C ILE A 92 -5.82 14.89 4.89
N ILE A 93 -5.58 13.90 5.74
CA ILE A 93 -4.25 13.54 6.22
C ILE A 93 -3.89 12.25 5.51
N PHE A 94 -2.87 12.29 4.67
CA PHE A 94 -2.46 11.13 3.88
C PHE A 94 -1.55 10.22 4.71
N GLN A 95 -1.89 8.96 4.86
CA GLN A 95 -1.12 7.98 5.62
C GLN A 95 -0.61 6.90 4.66
N GLN A 96 0.68 6.60 4.81
CA GLN A 96 1.37 5.50 4.15
C GLN A 96 2.25 4.78 5.18
N ASP A 97 2.65 3.55 4.86
CA ASP A 97 3.55 2.78 5.71
C ASP A 97 5.01 3.26 5.57
N GLY A 98 5.90 2.69 6.40
CA GLY A 98 7.33 3.05 6.43
C GLY A 98 8.20 2.39 5.36
N ALA A 99 7.65 1.90 4.25
CA ALA A 99 8.40 1.20 3.22
C ALA A 99 9.51 2.08 2.60
N PRO A 100 10.63 1.48 2.13
CA PRO A 100 11.73 2.24 1.54
C PRO A 100 11.33 3.14 0.37
N ALA A 101 10.34 2.74 -0.45
CA ALA A 101 9.85 3.53 -1.57
C ALA A 101 9.24 4.87 -1.11
N HIS A 102 8.54 4.86 0.04
CA HIS A 102 7.83 6.01 0.60
C HIS A 102 8.79 7.04 1.21
N PHE A 103 9.97 6.60 1.62
CA PHE A 103 10.95 7.42 2.33
C PHE A 103 11.90 8.21 1.41
N SER A 104 11.75 8.11 0.09
CA SER A 104 12.60 8.84 -0.85
C SER A 104 12.50 10.35 -0.62
N LYS A 105 13.59 11.10 -0.89
CA LYS A 105 13.60 12.56 -0.68
C LYS A 105 12.51 13.24 -1.53
N GLU A 106 12.40 12.84 -2.79
CA GLU A 106 11.46 13.43 -3.75
C GLU A 106 10.00 13.15 -3.37
N VAL A 107 9.70 11.97 -2.84
CA VAL A 107 8.36 11.63 -2.33
C VAL A 107 8.01 12.54 -1.15
N ARG A 108 8.93 12.70 -0.19
CA ARG A 108 8.69 13.55 0.98
C ARG A 108 8.53 15.03 0.61
N GLU A 109 9.33 15.52 -0.34
CA GLU A 109 9.20 16.89 -0.86
C GLU A 109 7.83 17.10 -1.53
N LEU A 110 7.39 16.15 -2.36
CA LEU A 110 6.06 16.18 -2.96
C LEU A 110 4.95 16.18 -1.91
N LEU A 111 5.03 15.30 -0.90
CA LEU A 111 4.00 15.21 0.13
C LEU A 111 3.91 16.48 0.98
N ASN A 112 5.06 17.09 1.29
CA ASN A 112 5.10 18.39 1.96
C ASN A 112 4.43 19.48 1.10
N GLU A 113 4.75 19.54 -0.19
CA GLU A 113 4.17 20.52 -1.12
C GLU A 113 2.66 20.34 -1.30
N LYS A 114 2.21 19.09 -1.50
CA LYS A 114 0.82 18.79 -1.88
C LYS A 114 -0.14 18.70 -0.71
N PHE A 115 0.34 18.27 0.45
CA PHE A 115 -0.48 18.06 1.64
C PHE A 115 -0.20 19.06 2.76
N ASP A 116 0.70 20.04 2.56
CA ASP A 116 0.99 21.09 3.54
C ASP A 116 1.35 20.49 4.92
N GLY A 117 2.26 19.51 4.90
CA GLY A 117 2.68 18.75 6.09
C GLY A 117 1.63 17.78 6.67
N ARG A 118 0.43 17.67 6.09
CA ARG A 118 -0.63 16.74 6.54
C ARG A 118 -0.45 15.33 5.97
N TRP A 119 0.68 14.71 6.28
CA TRP A 119 0.92 13.31 5.94
C TRP A 119 1.64 12.56 7.07
N ILE A 120 1.40 11.26 7.12
CA ILE A 120 1.85 10.32 8.16
C ILE A 120 2.70 9.25 7.48
N ASP A 121 3.90 9.05 8.03
CA ASP A 121 4.88 8.04 7.62
C ASP A 121 5.96 7.98 8.72
N ARG A 122 6.92 7.07 8.63
CA ARG A 122 8.15 7.07 9.43
C ARG A 122 8.96 8.37 9.35
N GLY A 123 8.79 9.16 8.28
CA GLY A 123 9.50 10.43 8.04
C GLY A 123 8.63 11.68 8.04
N GLY A 124 7.33 11.53 8.31
CA GLY A 124 6.36 12.63 8.27
C GLY A 124 6.38 13.47 9.55
N THR A 125 5.61 14.56 9.53
CA THR A 125 5.37 15.40 10.73
C THR A 125 4.70 14.62 11.86
N ILE A 126 3.92 13.60 11.49
CA ILE A 126 3.31 12.64 12.40
C ILE A 126 3.94 11.28 12.09
N SER A 127 4.56 10.66 13.10
CA SER A 127 5.23 9.38 12.92
C SER A 127 4.24 8.21 12.87
N TRP A 128 4.47 7.29 11.94
CA TRP A 128 3.81 5.98 11.93
C TRP A 128 4.65 4.94 12.67
N ALA A 129 4.00 4.07 13.44
CA ALA A 129 4.70 2.99 14.12
C ALA A 129 5.17 1.93 13.11
N PRO A 130 6.43 1.46 13.19
CA PRO A 130 6.92 0.42 12.30
C PRO A 130 6.19 -0.91 12.53
N ARG A 131 5.94 -1.66 11.46
CA ARG A 131 5.33 -3.01 11.49
C ARG A 131 3.98 -3.02 12.23
N SER A 132 3.13 -2.04 11.96
CA SER A 132 1.78 -1.95 12.53
C SER A 132 0.72 -2.12 11.43
N PRO A 133 0.68 -3.29 10.73
CA PRO A 133 -0.36 -3.57 9.73
C PRO A 133 -1.75 -3.59 10.38
N ASP A 134 -1.82 -3.88 11.69
CA ASP A 134 -3.03 -3.84 12.49
C ASP A 134 -3.67 -2.45 12.60
N LEU A 135 -2.95 -1.40 12.23
CA LEU A 135 -3.41 -0.02 12.23
C LEU A 135 -3.84 0.48 10.84
N THR A 136 -3.67 -0.34 9.79
CA THR A 136 -4.06 0.01 8.42
C THR A 136 -5.37 -0.69 8.05
N PRO A 137 -6.47 0.05 7.76
CA PRO A 137 -7.73 -0.56 7.36
C PRO A 137 -7.67 -1.36 6.04
N LEU A 138 -6.72 -1.07 5.15
CA LEU A 138 -6.58 -1.75 3.86
C LEU A 138 -6.29 -3.25 4.01
N ASP A 139 -5.43 -3.60 4.96
CA ASP A 139 -5.02 -4.97 5.27
C ASP A 139 -6.21 -5.83 5.72
N PHE A 140 -7.17 -5.21 6.42
CA PHE A 140 -8.36 -5.90 6.92
C PHE A 140 -9.55 -5.88 5.97
N PHE A 141 -9.82 -4.75 5.33
CA PHE A 141 -11.07 -4.54 4.58
C PHE A 141 -10.95 -4.82 3.09
N ILE A 142 -9.77 -4.62 2.50
CA ILE A 142 -9.55 -4.78 1.07
C ILE A 142 -8.71 -6.05 0.78
N GLY A 143 -8.07 -6.63 1.80
CA GLY A 143 -7.32 -7.88 1.68
C GLY A 143 -6.01 -7.69 0.93
N ILE A 144 -5.43 -6.49 1.04
CA ILE A 144 -4.09 -6.15 0.57
C ILE A 144 -3.13 -6.75 1.62
N TYR A 145 -2.51 -7.88 1.29
CA TYR A 145 -1.54 -8.59 2.14
C TYR A 145 -0.38 -9.09 1.28
#